data_AF-A0A4U8WDZ4-F1
#
_entry.id   AF-A0A4U8WDZ4-F1
#
_cell.length_a   1.000
_cell.length_b   1.000
_cell.length_c   1.000
_cell.angle_alpha   90.00
_cell.angle_beta   90.00
_cell.angle_gamma   90.00
#
_symmetry.space_group_name_H-M   'P 1'
#
loop_
_entity.id
_entity.type
_entity.pdbx_description
1 polymer ?
#
loop_
_entity_poly.entity_id
_entity_poly.type
_entity_poly.pdbx_seq_one_letter_code
_entity_poly.pdbx_strand_id
1 'polypeptide(L)'
;MKKRKAYIIVSLIVFVSLFLFYKNSYTEFKPLSFDGNSYVAKKISNQKEFKNNLRNVLIYYNEDFKISKNGNILIKNKLQSDQELIVNYTKKALDKNWHKVE
;
A
#
# COMPACT_ATOMS: atom_id res chain seq x y z
N MET A 1 41.05 -12.11 -8.42
CA MET A 1 40.25 -11.81 -7.22
C MET A 1 39.64 -10.41 -7.17
N LYS A 2 40.37 -9.33 -7.49
CA LYS A 2 39.84 -7.94 -7.42
C LYS A 2 38.62 -7.68 -8.32
N LYS A 3 38.64 -8.14 -9.59
CA LYS A 3 37.50 -8.02 -10.53
C LYS A 3 36.24 -8.76 -10.02
N ARG A 4 36.40 -9.97 -9.46
CA ARG A 4 35.30 -10.75 -8.86
C ARG A 4 34.63 -10.02 -7.69
N LYS A 5 35.41 -9.38 -6.82
CA LYS A 5 34.88 -8.54 -5.73
C LYS A 5 34.14 -7.30 -6.26
N ALA A 6 34.65 -6.67 -7.31
CA ALA A 6 33.98 -5.53 -7.95
C ALA A 6 32.62 -5.92 -8.57
N TYR A 7 32.53 -7.07 -9.26
CA TYR A 7 31.24 -7.55 -9.79
C TYR A 7 30.21 -7.83 -8.69
N ILE A 8 30.62 -8.38 -7.55
CA ILE A 8 29.73 -8.61 -6.40
C ILE A 8 29.19 -7.28 -5.85
N ILE A 9 30.06 -6.28 -5.70
CA ILE A 9 29.65 -4.95 -5.19
C ILE A 9 28.68 -4.28 -6.17
N VAL A 10 28.99 -4.30 -7.47
CA VAL A 10 28.10 -3.72 -8.50
C VAL A 10 26.75 -4.45 -8.51
N SER A 11 26.75 -5.78 -8.45
CA SER A 11 25.53 -6.58 -8.39
C SER A 11 24.67 -6.24 -7.16
N LEU A 12 25.31 -6.05 -5.99
CA LEU A 12 24.61 -5.65 -4.77
C LEU A 12 23.99 -4.25 -4.90
N ILE A 13 24.72 -3.29 -5.47
CA ILE A 13 24.20 -1.92 -5.70
C ILE A 13 22.99 -1.95 -6.64
N VAL A 14 23.07 -2.72 -7.73
CA VAL A 14 21.94 -2.89 -8.66
C VAL A 14 20.74 -3.50 -7.94
N PHE A 15 20.95 -4.55 -7.14
CA PHE A 15 19.87 -5.21 -6.41
C PHE A 15 19.19 -4.27 -5.39
N VAL A 16 19.97 -3.52 -4.61
CA VAL A 16 19.44 -2.54 -3.65
C VAL A 16 18.67 -1.44 -4.38
N SER A 17 19.20 -0.95 -5.50
CA SER A 17 18.54 0.09 -6.31
C SER A 17 17.19 -0.39 -6.86
N LEU A 18 17.13 -1.61 -7.40
CA LEU A 18 15.89 -2.23 -7.87
C LEU A 18 14.89 -2.43 -6.74
N PHE A 19 15.36 -2.87 -5.56
CA PHE A 19 14.51 -3.05 -4.39
C PHE A 19 13.89 -1.73 -3.92
N LEU A 20 14.69 -0.66 -3.83
CA LEU A 20 14.20 0.67 -3.47
C LEU A 20 13.22 1.23 -4.51
N PHE A 21 13.51 1.04 -5.80
CA PHE A 21 12.62 1.43 -6.87
C PHE A 21 11.28 0.68 -6.78
N TYR A 22 11.31 -0.63 -6.54
CA TYR A 22 10.11 -1.44 -6.34
C TYR A 22 9.28 -0.96 -5.16
N LYS A 23 9.90 -0.67 -4.00
CA LYS A 23 9.15 -0.18 -2.82
C LYS A 23 8.48 1.17 -3.05
N ASN A 24 9.06 2.02 -3.89
CA ASN A 24 8.53 3.35 -4.19
C ASN A 24 7.58 3.37 -5.41
N SER A 25 7.45 2.26 -6.14
CA SER A 25 6.49 2.17 -7.23
C SER A 25 5.06 2.01 -6.70
N TYR A 26 4.10 2.41 -7.53
CA TYR A 26 2.68 2.47 -7.19
C TYR A 26 1.97 1.20 -7.64
N THR A 27 1.08 0.69 -6.80
CA THR A 27 0.24 -0.49 -7.04
C THR A 27 -1.19 -0.20 -6.57
N GLU A 28 -2.17 -0.92 -7.11
CA GLU A 28 -3.58 -0.76 -6.68
C GLU A 28 -3.74 -1.17 -5.22
N PHE A 29 -4.47 -0.37 -4.45
CA PHE A 29 -4.81 -0.69 -3.06
C PHE A 29 -5.67 -1.94 -3.02
N LYS A 30 -5.17 -2.99 -2.36
CA LYS A 30 -5.91 -4.25 -2.17
C LYS A 30 -6.45 -4.32 -0.75
N PRO A 31 -7.77 -4.19 -0.53
CA PRO A 31 -8.35 -4.25 0.80
C PRO A 31 -8.16 -5.63 1.42
N LEU A 32 -7.74 -5.64 2.69
CA LEU A 32 -7.51 -6.85 3.47
C LEU A 32 -8.37 -6.85 4.74
N SER A 33 -8.64 -8.04 5.26
CA SER A 33 -9.10 -8.28 6.62
C SER A 33 -8.25 -9.34 7.28
N PHE A 34 -8.16 -9.29 8.61
CA PHE A 34 -7.57 -10.34 9.42
C PHE A 34 -8.70 -11.21 9.98
N ASP A 35 -8.64 -12.52 9.72
CA ASP A 35 -9.66 -13.49 10.17
C ASP A 35 -9.35 -14.12 11.53
N GLY A 36 -8.22 -13.75 12.16
CA GLY A 36 -7.70 -14.34 13.39
C GLY A 36 -6.42 -15.16 13.16
N ASN A 37 -6.23 -15.69 11.96
CA ASN A 37 -5.07 -16.51 11.60
C ASN A 37 -4.27 -15.91 10.45
N SER A 38 -4.93 -15.25 9.50
CA SER A 38 -4.31 -14.80 8.26
C SER A 38 -4.95 -13.52 7.70
N TYR A 39 -4.18 -12.86 6.82
CA TYR A 39 -4.65 -11.72 6.05
C TYR A 39 -5.31 -12.21 4.77
N VAL A 40 -6.60 -11.94 4.63
CA VAL A 40 -7.41 -12.36 3.48
C VAL A 40 -7.94 -11.15 2.71
N ALA A 41 -8.07 -11.30 1.39
CA ALA A 41 -8.63 -10.27 0.54
C ALA A 41 -10.10 -10.01 0.90
N LYS A 42 -10.44 -8.73 1.11
CA LYS A 42 -11.80 -8.34 1.49
C LYS A 42 -12.59 -7.84 0.29
N LYS A 43 -13.73 -8.46 0.00
CA LYS A 43 -14.66 -7.97 -1.01
C LYS A 43 -15.42 -6.76 -0.46
N ILE A 44 -15.37 -5.65 -1.18
CA ILE A 44 -16.07 -4.40 -0.80
C ILE A 44 -17.35 -4.29 -1.63
N SER A 45 -18.49 -4.14 -0.94
CA SER A 45 -19.82 -4.02 -1.55
C SER A 45 -20.03 -2.65 -2.23
N ASN A 46 -19.80 -1.56 -1.50
CA ASN A 46 -19.88 -0.20 -2.04
C ASN A 46 -18.50 0.37 -2.40
N GLN A 47 -18.00 0.02 -3.58
CA GLN A 47 -16.66 0.43 -4.06
C GLN A 47 -16.50 1.95 -4.14
N LYS A 48 -17.55 2.70 -4.50
CA LYS A 48 -17.48 4.15 -4.68
C LYS A 48 -17.31 4.86 -3.34
N GLU A 49 -18.16 4.52 -2.37
CA GLU A 49 -18.07 5.07 -1.00
C GLU A 49 -16.75 4.68 -0.34
N PHE A 50 -16.35 3.41 -0.46
CA PHE A 50 -15.09 2.93 0.09
C PHE A 50 -13.88 3.68 -0.47
N LYS A 51 -13.81 3.90 -1.79
CA LYS A 51 -12.71 4.68 -2.40
C LYS A 51 -12.67 6.11 -1.88
N ASN A 52 -13.82 6.78 -1.75
CA ASN A 52 -13.89 8.13 -1.20
C ASN A 52 -13.39 8.17 0.25
N ASN A 53 -13.85 7.25 1.09
CA ASN A 53 -13.42 7.18 2.48
C ASN A 53 -11.94 6.80 2.61
N LEU A 54 -11.47 5.84 1.80
CA LEU A 54 -10.07 5.43 1.76
C LEU A 54 -9.17 6.61 1.37
N ARG A 55 -9.59 7.45 0.43
CA ARG A 55 -8.87 8.68 0.09
C ARG A 55 -8.71 9.58 1.32
N ASN A 56 -9.78 9.77 2.10
CA ASN A 56 -9.73 10.59 3.32
C ASN A 56 -8.83 9.98 4.40
N VAL A 57 -8.87 8.65 4.56
CA VAL A 57 -7.98 7.93 5.48
C VAL A 57 -6.51 8.13 5.07
N LEU A 58 -6.18 7.96 3.80
CA LEU A 58 -4.80 8.14 3.30
C LEU A 58 -4.33 9.60 3.47
N ILE A 59 -5.20 10.57 3.21
CA ILE A 59 -4.90 12.00 3.46
C ILE A 59 -4.64 12.24 4.95
N TYR A 60 -5.50 11.73 5.84
CA TYR A 60 -5.37 11.92 7.29
C TYR A 60 -4.04 11.39 7.83
N TYR A 61 -3.57 10.25 7.32
CA TYR A 61 -2.28 9.66 7.71
C TYR A 61 -1.08 10.16 6.89
N ASN A 62 -1.27 11.19 6.03
CA ASN A 62 -0.24 11.72 5.14
C ASN A 62 0.43 10.64 4.26
N GLU A 63 -0.35 9.68 3.79
CA GLU A 63 0.11 8.62 2.91
C GLU A 63 0.14 9.07 1.45
N ASP A 64 1.21 8.75 0.75
CA ASP A 64 1.33 9.02 -0.68
C ASP A 64 0.42 8.10 -1.49
N PHE A 65 -0.50 8.68 -2.27
CA PHE A 65 -1.36 7.94 -3.19
C PHE A 65 -1.54 8.66 -4.52
N LYS A 66 -1.96 7.91 -5.54
CA LYS A 66 -2.33 8.40 -6.86
C LYS A 66 -3.69 7.84 -7.26
N ILE A 67 -4.37 8.51 -8.18
CA ILE A 67 -5.59 7.99 -8.81
C ILE A 67 -5.23 7.49 -10.20
N SER A 68 -5.55 6.22 -10.49
CA SER A 68 -5.36 5.64 -11.82
C SER A 68 -6.35 6.24 -12.82
N LYS A 69 -6.11 6.05 -14.12
CA LYS A 69 -7.05 6.45 -15.19
C LYS A 69 -8.45 5.84 -15.03
N ASN A 70 -8.54 4.70 -14.33
CA ASN A 70 -9.79 3.98 -14.08
C ASN A 70 -10.43 4.38 -12.73
N GLY A 71 -9.89 5.39 -12.05
CA GLY A 71 -10.37 5.83 -10.73
C GLY A 71 -10.05 4.85 -9.60
N ASN A 72 -9.02 4.02 -9.74
CA ASN A 72 -8.51 3.17 -8.64
C ASN A 72 -7.48 3.94 -7.82
N ILE A 73 -7.46 3.71 -6.51
CA ILE A 73 -6.45 4.28 -5.62
C ILE A 73 -5.18 3.44 -5.73
N LEU A 74 -4.09 4.09 -6.10
CA LEU A 74 -2.77 3.52 -6.15
C LEU A 74 -1.96 3.99 -4.95
N ILE A 75 -1.34 3.06 -4.24
CA ILE A 75 -0.45 3.32 -3.10
C ILE A 75 0.95 2.81 -3.38
N LYS A 76 1.95 3.28 -2.63
CA LYS A 76 3.32 2.75 -2.73
C LYS A 76 3.37 1.27 -2.31
N ASN A 77 4.17 0.46 -2.99
CA ASN A 77 4.40 -0.94 -2.59
C ASN A 77 4.92 -1.08 -1.16
N LYS A 78 5.67 -0.09 -0.65
CA LYS A 78 6.06 -0.03 0.77
C LYS A 78 4.84 -0.10 1.70
N LEU A 79 3.77 0.64 1.42
CA LEU A 79 2.54 0.60 2.21
C LEU A 79 1.78 -0.71 1.96
N GLN A 80 1.68 -1.15 0.70
CA GLN A 80 0.99 -2.40 0.36
C GLN A 80 1.62 -3.65 1.00
N SER A 81 2.94 -3.62 1.27
CA SER A 81 3.64 -4.69 1.97
C SER A 81 3.35 -4.76 3.48
N ASP A 82 2.81 -3.69 4.06
CA ASP A 82 2.41 -3.65 5.46
C ASP A 82 0.94 -4.09 5.60
N GLN A 83 0.74 -5.39 5.76
CA GLN A 83 -0.60 -5.99 5.77
C GLN A 83 -1.47 -5.47 6.94
N GLU A 84 -0.85 -5.16 8.08
CA GLU A 84 -1.54 -4.63 9.25
C GLU A 84 -2.09 -3.24 8.96
N LEU A 85 -1.26 -2.34 8.39
CA LEU A 85 -1.72 -1.01 7.98
C LEU A 85 -2.83 -1.10 6.92
N ILE A 86 -2.71 -2.01 5.94
CA ILE A 86 -3.75 -2.20 4.93
C ILE A 86 -5.08 -2.65 5.57
N VAL A 87 -5.05 -3.57 6.55
CA VAL A 87 -6.26 -3.96 7.29
C VAL A 87 -6.82 -2.77 8.07
N ASN A 88 -5.97 -2.02 8.75
CA ASN A 88 -6.40 -0.87 9.54
C ASN A 88 -7.04 0.21 8.65
N TYR A 89 -6.42 0.56 7.54
CA TYR A 89 -6.99 1.53 6.59
C TYR A 89 -8.27 1.00 5.93
N THR A 90 -8.33 -0.31 5.63
CA THR A 90 -9.55 -0.95 5.13
C THR A 90 -10.69 -0.85 6.16
N LYS A 91 -10.43 -1.11 7.44
CA LYS A 91 -11.42 -0.97 8.52
C LYS A 91 -11.92 0.47 8.65
N LYS A 92 -11.00 1.43 8.69
CA LYS A 92 -11.31 2.87 8.81
C LYS A 92 -12.13 3.38 7.63
N ALA A 93 -11.78 2.97 6.41
CA ALA A 93 -12.53 3.36 5.21
C ALA A 93 -13.94 2.75 5.13
N LEU A 94 -14.16 1.62 5.81
CA LEU A 94 -15.49 0.99 5.93
C LEU A 94 -16.33 1.59 7.07
N ASP A 95 -15.70 2.25 8.03
CA ASP A 95 -16.41 2.91 9.13
C ASP A 95 -16.93 4.29 8.69
N LYS A 96 -18.25 4.40 8.58
CA LYS A 96 -18.95 5.62 8.15
C LYS A 96 -18.73 6.82 9.08
N ASN A 97 -18.28 6.60 10.31
CA ASN A 97 -18.11 7.63 11.32
C ASN A 97 -16.64 7.87 11.68
N TRP A 98 -15.69 7.25 10.97
CA TRP A 98 -14.26 7.32 11.27
C TRP A 98 -13.70 8.75 11.40
N HIS A 99 -14.27 9.73 10.69
CA HIS A 99 -13.85 11.15 10.72
C HIS A 99 -14.83 12.09 11.43
N LYS A 100 -15.87 11.58 12.11
CA LYS A 100 -16.93 12.40 12.74
C LYS A 100 -16.71 12.69 14.23
N VAL A 101 -15.47 12.55 14.70
CA VAL A 101 -15.11 12.93 16.07
C VAL A 101 -14.30 14.22 15.99
N GLU A 102 -15.02 15.35 15.93
CA GLU A 102 -14.54 16.69 16.30
C GLU A 102 -15.53 17.27 17.31
#